data_AF-A0A9X2LFT3-F1
#
_entry.id   AF-A0A9X2LFT3-F1
#
_cell.length_a   1.000
_cell.length_b   1.000
_cell.length_c   1.000
_cell.angle_alpha   90.00
_cell.angle_beta   90.00
_cell.angle_gamma   90.00
#
_symmetry.space_group_name_H-M   'P 1'
#
loop_
_entity.id
_entity.type
_entity.pdbx_description
1 polymer ?
#
loop_
_entity_poly.entity_id
_entity_poly.type
_entity_poly.pdbx_seq_one_letter_code
_entity_poly.pdbx_strand_id
1 'polypeptide(L)'
;MAPEDPLLTPAGRTALALAALAGRPLISLPRGTGLRGVLEHACAQAGFQPRITLEAAAPHLLARLAGRGLGVAILPRGPARGRSQAGPAHPPHHRPHPPWPKSPSLGPRTALPPQRPAPSSPACGRHSQQPNPKNF
;
A
#
# COMPACT_ATOMS: atom_id res chain seq x y z
N MET A 1 7.69 14.89 8.07
CA MET A 1 7.34 15.46 6.76
C MET A 1 6.95 16.90 7.03
N ALA A 2 7.26 17.82 6.13
CA ALA A 2 6.87 19.22 6.32
C ALA A 2 5.33 19.34 6.32
N PRO A 3 4.73 20.25 7.10
CA PRO A 3 3.28 20.40 7.14
C PRO A 3 2.67 20.79 5.78
N GLU A 4 3.42 21.50 4.93
CA GLU A 4 3.01 21.85 3.56
C GLU A 4 3.25 20.76 2.51
N ASP A 5 3.59 19.53 2.91
CA ASP A 5 3.86 18.45 1.96
C ASP A 5 2.60 18.04 1.17
N PRO A 6 2.69 17.87 -0.16
CA PRO A 6 1.55 17.45 -0.99
C PRO A 6 0.90 16.13 -0.53
N LEU A 7 1.65 15.22 0.10
CA LEU A 7 1.09 13.97 0.61
C LEU A 7 0.13 14.18 1.79
N LEU A 8 0.20 15.32 2.48
CA LEU A 8 -0.72 15.69 3.56
C LEU A 8 -1.93 16.48 3.07
N THR A 9 -2.06 16.71 1.76
CA THR A 9 -3.20 17.44 1.17
C THR A 9 -4.26 16.47 0.66
N PRO A 10 -5.54 16.59 1.09
CA PRO A 10 -6.11 17.63 1.96
C PRO A 10 -5.70 17.46 3.43
N ALA A 11 -5.62 18.59 4.14
CA ALA A 11 -5.27 18.64 5.56
C ALA A 11 -6.15 17.68 6.37
N GLY A 12 -5.53 16.91 7.27
CA GLY A 12 -6.21 15.90 8.07
C GLY A 12 -6.15 14.47 7.52
N ARG A 13 -5.42 14.23 6.42
CA ARG A 13 -5.14 12.86 5.95
C ARG A 13 -4.38 12.06 7.02
N THR A 14 -4.99 10.96 7.48
CA THR A 14 -4.42 10.07 8.51
C THR A 14 -3.77 8.80 7.94
N ALA A 15 -4.02 8.50 6.67
CA ALA A 15 -3.49 7.32 5.98
C ALA A 15 -3.00 7.68 4.57
N LEU A 16 -1.90 7.05 4.15
CA LEU A 16 -1.30 7.23 2.83
C LEU A 16 -0.94 5.86 2.24
N ALA A 17 -1.20 5.67 0.94
CA ALA A 17 -0.76 4.49 0.22
C ALA A 17 0.77 4.39 0.21
N LEU A 18 1.31 3.19 0.47
CA LEU A 18 2.76 2.96 0.50
C LEU A 18 3.44 3.34 -0.83
N ALA A 19 2.78 3.09 -1.96
CA ALA A 19 3.27 3.44 -3.30
C ALA A 19 3.51 4.95 -3.48
N ALA A 20 2.84 5.82 -2.72
CA ALA A 20 3.07 7.26 -2.78
C ALA A 20 4.42 7.69 -2.20
N LEU A 21 5.13 6.78 -1.51
CA LEU A 21 6.50 6.98 -1.04
C LEU A 21 7.56 6.62 -2.10
N ALA A 22 7.17 6.00 -3.21
CA ALA A 22 8.10 5.62 -4.26
C ALA A 22 8.82 6.85 -4.83
N GLY A 23 10.15 6.76 -4.98
CA GLY A 23 10.99 7.84 -5.49
C GLY A 23 11.23 9.01 -4.52
N ARG A 24 10.58 9.04 -3.36
CA ARG A 24 10.72 10.14 -2.39
C ARG A 24 11.88 9.92 -1.41
N PRO A 25 12.53 10.99 -0.91
CA PRO A 25 13.52 10.87 0.15
C PRO A 25 12.86 10.42 1.46
N LEU A 26 13.30 9.27 1.97
CA LEU A 26 12.85 8.67 3.21
C LEU A 26 13.93 8.79 4.28
N ILE A 27 13.49 9.02 5.51
CA ILE A 27 14.31 9.11 6.71
C ILE A 27 13.84 7.99 7.64
N SER A 28 14.75 7.14 8.10
CA SER A 28 14.38 5.93 8.86
C SER A 28 15.37 5.64 9.98
N LEU A 29 14.98 4.76 10.90
CA LEU A 29 15.93 4.10 11.78
C LEU A 29 16.94 3.27 10.95
N PRO A 30 18.17 3.08 11.47
CA PRO A 30 19.16 2.19 10.87
C PRO A 30 18.67 0.74 10.79
N ARG A 31 19.35 -0.06 9.95
CA ARG A 31 19.20 -1.52 9.94
C ARG A 31 19.51 -2.11 11.33
N GLY A 32 18.91 -3.26 11.64
CA GLY A 32 19.02 -3.91 12.95
C GLY A 32 17.96 -3.49 13.97
N THR A 33 17.20 -2.42 13.71
CA THR A 33 16.08 -1.96 14.58
C THR A 33 14.75 -2.67 14.32
N GLY A 34 14.71 -3.63 13.40
CA GLY A 34 13.48 -4.29 12.91
C GLY A 34 12.68 -3.43 11.94
N LEU A 35 12.46 -2.14 12.25
CA LEU A 35 11.66 -1.22 11.44
C LEU A 35 12.15 -1.13 9.99
N ARG A 36 13.46 -0.97 9.79
CA ARG A 36 14.02 -0.81 8.46
C ARG A 36 13.81 -2.05 7.59
N GLY A 37 13.98 -3.25 8.15
CA GLY A 37 13.71 -4.49 7.42
C GLY A 37 12.24 -4.62 7.02
N VAL A 38 11.32 -4.24 7.92
CA VAL A 38 9.88 -4.22 7.63
C VAL A 38 9.55 -3.23 6.51
N LEU A 39 10.12 -2.01 6.55
CA LEU A 39 9.94 -1.01 5.51
C LEU A 39 10.44 -1.51 4.15
N GLU A 40 11.66 -2.04 4.10
CA GLU A 40 12.24 -2.57 2.86
C GLU A 40 11.39 -3.70 2.28
N HIS A 41 10.92 -4.62 3.12
CA HIS A 41 10.04 -5.72 2.69
C HIS A 41 8.70 -5.20 2.16
N ALA A 42 8.04 -4.28 2.87
CA ALA A 42 6.75 -3.74 2.45
C ALA A 42 6.86 -2.98 1.11
N CYS A 43 7.92 -2.18 0.93
CA CYS A 43 8.19 -1.51 -0.33
C CYS A 43 8.43 -2.52 -1.46
N ALA A 44 9.22 -3.56 -1.21
CA ALA A 44 9.49 -4.60 -2.19
C ALA A 44 8.20 -5.33 -2.63
N GLN A 45 7.28 -5.62 -1.70
CA GLN A 45 5.96 -6.18 -2.02
C GLN A 45 5.10 -5.22 -2.85
N ALA A 46 5.27 -3.91 -2.67
CA ALA A 46 4.63 -2.88 -3.47
C ALA A 46 5.36 -2.60 -4.81
N GLY A 47 6.43 -3.33 -5.12
CA GLY A 47 7.15 -3.24 -6.39
C GLY A 47 8.19 -2.11 -6.48
N PHE A 48 8.61 -1.52 -5.36
CA PHE A 48 9.64 -0.48 -5.36
C PHE A 48 10.65 -0.62 -4.21
N GLN A 49 11.79 0.05 -4.31
CA GLN A 49 12.77 0.12 -3.22
C GLN A 49 12.70 1.48 -2.51
N PRO A 50 12.76 1.52 -1.16
CA PRO A 50 12.72 2.78 -0.44
C PRO A 50 14.01 3.58 -0.68
N ARG A 51 13.88 4.85 -1.09
CA ARG A 51 15.03 5.75 -1.26
C ARG A 51 15.37 6.43 0.06
N ILE A 52 16.30 5.84 0.80
CA ILE A 52 16.65 6.30 2.12
C ILE A 52 17.83 7.26 2.02
N THR A 53 17.59 8.51 2.40
CA THR A 53 18.59 9.59 2.32
C THR A 53 19.24 9.90 3.65
N LEU A 54 18.58 9.57 4.78
CA LEU A 54 19.04 9.86 6.12
C LEU A 54 18.65 8.76 7.10
N GLU A 55 19.56 8.48 8.04
CA GLU A 55 19.35 7.51 9.11
C GLU A 55 19.78 8.08 10.46
N ALA A 56 19.01 7.77 11.50
CA ALA A 56 19.37 8.13 12.88
C ALA A 56 18.70 7.16 13.86
N ALA A 57 19.41 6.75 14.90
CA ALA A 57 18.87 5.84 15.93
C ALA A 57 17.84 6.49 16.87
N ALA A 58 17.66 7.82 16.78
CA ALA A 58 16.78 8.60 17.65
C ALA A 58 15.47 8.99 16.91
N PRO A 59 14.31 8.41 17.26
CA PRO A 59 13.02 8.71 16.61
C PRO A 59 12.64 10.19 16.60
N HIS A 60 12.92 10.90 17.69
CA HIS A 60 12.62 12.33 17.81
C HIS A 60 13.49 13.18 16.86
N LEU A 61 14.72 12.76 16.57
CA LEU A 61 15.59 13.44 15.61
C LEU A 61 15.05 13.28 14.20
N LEU A 62 14.66 12.05 13.82
CA LEU A 62 14.02 11.76 12.54
C LEU A 62 12.77 12.64 12.32
N ALA A 63 11.91 12.76 13.34
CA ALA A 63 10.72 13.62 13.27
C ALA A 63 11.08 15.10 13.02
N ARG A 64 12.11 15.62 13.71
CA ARG A 64 12.60 17.00 13.51
C ARG A 64 13.16 17.22 12.11
N LEU A 65 13.97 16.28 11.60
CA LEU A 65 14.54 16.36 10.25
C LEU A 65 13.43 16.37 9.20
N ALA A 66 12.42 15.53 9.38
CA ALA A 66 11.29 15.45 8.48
C ALA A 66 10.40 16.70 8.56
N GLY A 67 10.23 17.31 9.74
CA GLY A 67 9.52 18.59 9.90
C GLY A 67 10.26 19.78 9.26
N ARG A 68 11.57 19.65 9.03
CA ARG A 68 12.39 20.61 8.27
C ARG A 68 12.39 20.37 6.76
N GLY A 69 11.61 19.42 6.25
CA GLY A 69 11.51 19.15 4.81
C GLY A 69 12.63 18.27 4.24
N LEU A 70 13.47 17.65 5.06
CA LEU A 70 14.55 16.75 4.58
C LEU A 70 14.02 15.41 4.02
N GLY A 71 12.72 15.14 4.17
CA GLY A 71 12.06 13.95 3.67
C GLY A 71 10.91 13.46 4.54
N VAL A 72 10.51 12.22 4.31
CA VAL A 72 9.43 11.54 5.04
C VAL A 72 10.03 10.64 6.11
N ALA A 73 9.70 10.87 7.39
CA ALA A 73 10.15 10.00 8.48
C ALA A 73 9.22 8.79 8.65
N ILE A 74 9.81 7.59 8.62
CA ILE A 74 9.13 6.35 9.00
C ILE A 74 9.54 5.99 10.42
N LEU A 75 8.54 5.90 11.31
CA LEU A 75 8.75 5.70 12.75
C LEU A 75 7.90 4.52 13.25
N PRO A 76 8.36 3.78 14.27
CA PRO A 76 7.52 2.79 14.91
C PRO A 76 6.38 3.51 15.66
N ARG A 77 5.21 2.87 15.75
CA ARG A 77 4.09 3.38 16.55
C ARG A 77 4.46 3.29 18.02
N GLY A 78 4.99 4.36 18.58
CA GLY A 78 5.28 4.54 20.00
C GLY A 78 4.62 5.79 20.54
N PRO A 79 4.67 6.06 21.86
CA PRO A 79 4.21 7.33 22.39
C PRO A 79 4.97 8.44 21.67
N ALA A 80 4.25 9.26 20.89
CA ALA A 80 4.79 10.47 20.28
C ALA A 80 5.13 11.42 21.42
N ARG A 81 6.27 11.20 22.07
CA ARG A 81 6.70 12.02 23.20
C ARG A 81 7.17 13.34 22.62
N GLY A 82 6.20 14.24 22.46
CA GLY A 82 6.46 15.66 22.33
C GLY A 82 7.49 16.04 23.38
N ARG A 83 8.63 16.55 22.88
CA ARG A 83 9.64 17.32 23.60
C ARG A 83 9.73 17.05 25.11
N SER A 84 10.51 16.04 25.52
CA SER A 84 11.18 16.00 26.83
C SER A 84 12.22 14.88 26.94
N GLN A 85 13.48 15.33 27.04
CA GLN A 85 14.63 14.89 27.84
C GLN A 85 14.97 13.39 28.01
N ALA A 86 16.28 13.14 27.97
CA ALA A 86 16.98 11.86 27.96
C ALA A 86 16.68 10.94 29.17
N GLY A 87 16.71 9.64 28.90
CA GLY A 87 16.80 8.55 29.87
C GLY A 87 17.63 7.41 29.25
N PRO A 88 18.26 6.53 30.05
CA PRO A 88 19.39 5.72 29.61
C PRO A 88 18.97 4.70 28.54
N ALA A 89 19.88 4.47 27.59
CA ALA A 89 19.76 3.47 26.56
C ALA A 89 19.49 2.10 27.20
N HIS A 90 18.35 1.51 26.84
CA HIS A 90 18.07 0.10 27.09
C HIS A 90 18.99 -0.73 26.18
N PRO A 91 19.61 -1.81 26.69
CA PRO A 91 20.37 -2.72 25.83
C PRO A 91 19.43 -3.34 24.78
N PRO A 92 19.95 -3.70 23.59
CA PRO A 92 19.14 -4.28 22.53
C PRO A 92 18.64 -5.65 22.99
N HIS A 93 17.39 -5.72 23.40
CA HIS A 93 16.67 -6.97 23.44
C HIS A 93 16.45 -7.39 21.99
N HIS A 94 17.25 -8.35 21.50
CA HIS A 94 16.88 -9.14 20.35
C HIS A 94 15.62 -9.91 20.74
N ARG A 95 14.44 -9.32 20.54
CA ARG A 95 13.23 -10.12 20.47
C ARG A 95 13.15 -10.65 19.04
N PRO A 96 13.16 -11.98 18.83
CA PRO A 96 12.71 -12.49 17.55
C PRO A 96 11.27 -11.98 17.37
N HIS A 97 11.07 -11.20 16.31
CA HIS A 97 9.72 -10.84 15.91
C HIS A 97 9.04 -12.14 15.45
N PRO A 98 7.79 -12.41 15.84
CA PRO A 98 7.05 -13.51 15.23
C PRO A 98 7.04 -13.29 13.71
N PRO A 99 7.14 -14.37 12.90
CA PRO A 99 7.03 -14.25 11.47
C PRO A 99 5.71 -13.54 11.14
N TRP A 100 5.79 -12.49 10.33
CA TRP A 100 4.61 -11.77 9.89
C TRP A 100 3.61 -12.74 9.24
N PRO A 101 2.29 -12.62 9.50
CA PRO A 101 1.32 -13.45 8.80
C PRO A 101 1.46 -13.20 7.30
N LYS A 102 1.79 -14.25 6.54
CA LYS A 102 1.84 -14.15 5.08
C LYS A 102 0.45 -13.75 4.61
N SER A 103 0.32 -12.57 4.00
CA SER A 103 -0.93 -12.24 3.29
C SER A 103 -1.19 -13.32 2.26
N PRO A 104 -2.46 -13.72 2.03
CA PRO A 104 -2.76 -14.65 0.96
C PRO A 104 -2.22 -14.03 -0.32
N SER A 105 -1.22 -14.67 -0.93
CA SER A 105 -0.74 -14.29 -2.24
C SER A 105 -1.97 -14.21 -3.14
N LEU A 106 -2.31 -13.02 -3.63
CA LEU A 106 -3.19 -12.92 -4.78
C LEU A 106 -2.47 -13.72 -5.87
N GLY A 107 -2.99 -14.91 -6.14
CA GLY A 107 -2.57 -15.71 -7.28
C GLY A 107 -2.65 -14.88 -8.56
N PRO A 108 -2.00 -15.34 -9.63
CA PRO A 108 -2.03 -14.62 -10.90
C PRO A 108 -3.48 -14.28 -11.22
N ARG A 109 -3.74 -12.98 -11.49
CA ARG A 109 -5.03 -12.52 -12.03
C ARG A 109 -5.30 -13.36 -13.26
N THR A 110 -6.12 -14.39 -13.12
CA THR A 110 -6.60 -15.17 -14.26
C THR A 110 -7.34 -14.17 -15.13
N ALA A 111 -6.76 -13.86 -16.29
CA ALA A 111 -7.44 -13.08 -17.30
C ALA A 111 -8.75 -13.79 -17.60
N LEU A 112 -9.87 -13.09 -17.36
CA LEU A 112 -11.18 -13.55 -17.76
C LEU A 112 -11.10 -13.90 -19.27
N PRO A 113 -11.44 -15.13 -19.70
CA PRO A 113 -11.41 -15.46 -21.11
C PRO A 113 -12.34 -14.50 -21.87
N PRO A 114 -12.01 -14.11 -23.11
CA PRO A 114 -12.90 -13.29 -23.91
C PRO A 114 -14.25 -14.01 -24.06
N GLN A 115 -15.31 -13.32 -23.67
CA GLN A 115 -16.69 -13.78 -23.80
C GLN A 115 -16.92 -14.17 -25.26
N ARG A 116 -17.20 -15.44 -25.54
CA ARG A 116 -17.59 -15.86 -26.90
C ARG A 116 -18.91 -15.16 -27.25
N PRO A 117 -19.01 -14.51 -28.43
CA PRO A 117 -20.30 -13.99 -28.87
C PRO A 117 -21.31 -15.14 -29.00
N ALA A 118 -22.54 -14.87 -28.57
CA ALA A 118 -23.65 -15.80 -28.62
C ALA A 118 -23.89 -16.30 -30.06
N PRO A 119 -24.31 -17.55 -30.28
CA PRO A 119 -24.69 -18.02 -31.60
C PRO A 119 -25.94 -17.27 -32.07
N SER A 120 -25.83 -16.56 -33.19
CA SER A 120 -26.96 -15.96 -33.89
C SER A 120 -27.93 -17.06 -34.33
N SER A 121 -29.14 -17.06 -33.78
CA SER A 121 -30.24 -17.90 -34.26
C SER A 121 -30.56 -17.56 -35.73
N PRO A 122 -30.65 -18.55 -36.64
CA PRO A 122 -31.25 -18.32 -37.94
C PRO A 122 -32.77 -18.27 -37.77
N ALA A 123 -33.34 -17.08 -37.99
CA ALA A 123 -34.77 -16.94 -38.21
C ALA A 123 -35.12 -17.63 -39.55
N CYS A 124 -35.55 -18.89 -39.47
CA CYS A 124 -36.09 -19.62 -40.60
C CYS A 124 -37.47 -19.03 -40.91
N GLY A 125 -37.55 -18.31 -42.03
CA GLY A 125 -38.78 -17.71 -42.51
C GLY A 125 -39.74 -18.76 -43.09
N ARG A 126 -41.03 -18.47 -42.87
CA ARG A 126 -42.12 -18.57 -43.86
C ARG A 126 -42.47 -19.99 -44.34
N HIS A 127 -43.53 -20.54 -43.77
CA HIS A 127 -44.48 -21.34 -44.56
C HIS A 127 -45.90 -20.85 -44.31
N SER A 128 -46.42 -20.13 -45.30
CA SER A 128 -47.84 -19.98 -45.54
C SER A 128 -48.45 -21.33 -45.88
N GLN A 129 -49.50 -21.76 -45.16
CA GLN A 129 -50.58 -22.56 -45.76
C GLN A 129 -51.91 -22.39 -45.00
N GLN A 130 -52.81 -21.71 -45.70
CA GLN A 130 -54.28 -21.62 -45.68
C GLN A 130 -54.96 -23.02 -45.77
N PRO A 131 -56.30 -23.24 -45.65
CA PRO A 131 -57.41 -22.67 -44.83
C PRO A 131 -58.31 -23.72 -44.10
N ASN A 132 -59.33 -23.19 -43.38
CA ASN A 132 -60.74 -23.66 -43.29
C ASN A 132 -61.11 -24.72 -42.23
N PRO A 133 -62.41 -24.94 -41.90
CA PRO A 133 -63.62 -24.09 -41.85
C PRO A 133 -64.16 -23.98 -40.41
N LYS A 134 -65.41 -23.47 -40.25
CA LYS A 134 -66.40 -23.72 -39.17
C LYS A 134 -66.13 -23.07 -37.79
N ASN A 135 -66.74 -21.90 -37.56
CA ASN A 135 -67.90 -21.81 -36.65
C ASN A 135 -68.55 -20.42 -36.73
N PHE A 136 -69.85 -20.45 -37.07
CA PHE A 136 -70.98 -19.60 -36.67
C PHE A 136 -70.76 -18.12 -36.37
#